data_AF-A0A357AT44-F1
#
_entry.id   AF-A0A357AT44-F1
#
_cell.length_a   1.000
_cell.length_b   1.000
_cell.length_c   1.000
_cell.angle_alpha   90.00
_cell.angle_beta   90.00
_cell.angle_gamma   90.00
#
_symmetry.space_group_name_H-M   'P 1'
#
loop_
_entity.id
_entity.type
_entity.pdbx_description
1 polymer ?
#
loop_
_entity_poly.entity_id
_entity_poly.type
_entity_poly.pdbx_seq_one_letter_code
_entity_poly.pdbx_strand_id
1 'polypeptide(L)'
;MLAKDSKKKIILTGDRPTGRLHLGHYVGSLMRRVELQNSGKFDEINVLIADDQALTDNWSNPQKIRDNMIEVALDYLSVGLDPEKTTICVQSNIPALHALTFYYMNLVTTQRLSRNPTVKNEMTLRGFSSTEGENDNQAGLPAGFFTYPVSQAADITAFKATTVPVGEDQEPMIEQTREIVRKFNSTYNCDVLVEPDILLPSNETQRRLPGTDGKAKMSKSLGNCIYLSDDEKTLKTKVMGMYTDPTHINIA
;
A
#
# COMPACT_ATOMS: atom_id res chain seq x y z
N MET A 1 -3.17 -3.44 34.90
CA MET A 1 -2.60 -2.16 34.45
C MET A 1 -1.12 -2.37 34.25
N LEU A 2 -0.70 -2.78 33.05
CA LEU A 2 0.72 -2.93 32.74
C LEU A 2 1.29 -1.56 32.38
N ALA A 3 2.47 -1.30 32.92
CA ALA A 3 3.09 0.00 32.98
C ALA A 3 3.47 0.57 31.60
N LYS A 4 3.51 1.90 31.62
CA LYS A 4 3.95 2.85 30.61
C LYS A 4 5.45 2.65 30.30
N ASP A 5 5.81 1.59 29.60
CA ASP A 5 7.18 1.35 29.13
C ASP A 5 7.36 1.90 27.71
N SER A 6 8.34 2.80 27.57
CA SER A 6 9.02 3.19 26.32
C SER A 6 8.28 2.80 25.04
N LYS A 7 7.45 3.70 24.49
CA LYS A 7 6.68 3.45 23.25
C LYS A 7 7.62 2.99 22.13
N LYS A 8 7.73 1.68 21.94
CA LYS A 8 8.45 1.06 20.83
C LYS A 8 8.02 1.75 19.54
N LYS A 9 8.98 2.11 18.71
CA LYS A 9 8.73 2.67 17.39
C LYS A 9 8.62 1.53 16.40
N ILE A 10 7.39 1.24 15.98
CA ILE A 10 7.06 0.11 15.13
C ILE A 10 6.58 0.63 13.78
N ILE A 11 7.21 0.14 12.71
CA ILE A 11 6.75 0.37 11.34
C ILE A 11 5.85 -0.75 10.88
N LEU A 12 4.76 -0.39 10.21
CA LEU A 12 4.07 -1.24 9.25
C LEU A 12 3.97 -0.52 7.90
N THR A 13 4.37 -1.20 6.84
CA THR A 13 4.18 -0.79 5.44
C THR A 13 3.92 -2.05 4.62
N GLY A 14 3.61 -1.95 3.33
CA GLY A 14 3.33 -3.13 2.53
C GLY A 14 2.92 -2.79 1.11
N ASP A 15 2.71 -3.84 0.31
CA ASP A 15 2.17 -3.72 -1.05
C ASP A 15 1.18 -4.85 -1.32
N ARG A 16 0.19 -4.54 -2.17
CA ARG A 16 -0.73 -5.54 -2.73
C ARG A 16 0.00 -6.34 -3.82
N PRO A 17 0.09 -7.68 -3.74
CA PRO A 17 0.82 -8.50 -4.71
C PRO A 17 0.05 -8.63 -6.04
N THR A 18 0.07 -7.58 -6.84
CA THR A 18 -0.68 -7.47 -8.10
C THR A 18 0.20 -7.59 -9.35
N GLY A 19 1.50 -7.80 -9.18
CA GLY A 19 2.51 -7.88 -10.23
C GLY A 19 3.92 -7.67 -9.67
N ARG A 20 4.94 -8.05 -10.43
CA ARG A 20 6.35 -7.66 -10.22
C ARG A 20 6.51 -6.16 -9.97
N LEU A 21 7.41 -5.78 -9.07
CA LEU A 21 7.72 -4.40 -8.75
C LEU A 21 8.61 -3.77 -9.83
N HIS A 22 8.63 -2.44 -9.86
CA HIS A 22 9.29 -1.65 -10.90
C HIS A 22 10.01 -0.45 -10.29
N LEU A 23 10.81 0.27 -11.08
CA LEU A 23 11.60 1.41 -10.59
C LEU A 23 10.77 2.46 -9.84
N GLY A 24 9.51 2.68 -10.24
CA GLY A 24 8.58 3.53 -9.48
C GLY A 24 8.36 3.09 -8.02
N HIS A 25 8.28 1.78 -7.75
CA HIS A 25 8.22 1.25 -6.38
C HIS A 25 9.57 1.41 -5.67
N TYR A 26 10.68 1.17 -6.38
CA TYR A 26 12.01 1.30 -5.81
C TYR A 26 12.30 2.72 -5.30
N VAL A 27 12.09 3.72 -6.16
CA VAL A 27 12.27 5.14 -5.82
C VAL A 27 11.20 5.62 -4.85
N GLY A 28 9.95 5.16 -5.00
CA GLY A 28 8.83 5.65 -4.21
C GLY A 28 8.74 5.11 -2.78
N SER A 29 9.16 3.85 -2.55
CA SER A 29 9.03 3.22 -1.24
C SER A 29 10.19 2.28 -0.87
N LEU A 30 10.65 1.41 -1.76
CA LEU A 30 11.55 0.31 -1.35
C LEU A 30 12.91 0.80 -0.85
N MET A 31 13.53 1.76 -1.54
CA MET A 31 14.79 2.37 -1.11
C MET A 31 14.66 2.93 0.31
N ARG A 32 13.54 3.60 0.60
CA ARG A 32 13.27 4.14 1.93
C ARG A 32 13.06 3.05 2.98
N ARG A 33 12.41 1.94 2.65
CA ARG A 33 12.28 0.79 3.57
C ARG A 33 13.66 0.22 3.93
N VAL A 34 14.56 0.12 2.95
CA VAL A 34 15.94 -0.34 3.15
C VAL A 34 16.74 0.62 4.04
N GLU A 35 16.56 1.93 3.87
CA GLU A 35 17.15 2.92 4.78
C GLU A 35 16.59 2.79 6.20
N LEU A 36 15.28 2.62 6.35
CA LEU A 36 14.61 2.55 7.65
C LEU A 36 15.07 1.34 8.46
N GLN A 37 15.20 0.16 7.84
CA GLN A 37 15.73 -1.04 8.51
C GLN A 37 17.17 -0.92 9.00
N ASN A 38 17.97 -0.06 8.37
CA ASN A 38 19.36 0.16 8.76
C ASN A 38 19.53 1.42 9.62
N SER A 39 18.45 2.15 9.92
CA SER A 39 18.53 3.46 10.56
C SER A 39 18.76 3.41 12.08
N GLY A 40 18.46 2.29 12.73
CA GLY A 40 18.45 2.16 14.19
C GLY A 40 17.41 3.04 14.91
N LYS A 41 16.47 3.67 14.16
CA LYS A 41 15.45 4.57 14.72
C LYS A 41 14.15 3.88 15.13
N PHE A 42 13.96 2.64 14.70
CA PHE A 42 12.76 1.84 14.90
C PHE A 42 13.14 0.52 15.55
N ASP A 43 12.32 0.06 16.47
CA ASP A 43 12.53 -1.18 17.22
C ASP A 43 12.10 -2.39 16.39
N GLU A 44 11.05 -2.22 15.58
CA GLU A 44 10.47 -3.28 14.75
C GLU A 44 10.01 -2.71 13.41
N ILE A 45 10.28 -3.44 12.33
CA ILE A 45 9.87 -3.05 10.98
C ILE A 45 9.16 -4.23 10.35
N ASN A 46 7.90 -4.01 10.00
CA ASN A 46 7.04 -5.02 9.41
C ASN A 46 6.65 -4.58 8.00
N VAL A 47 6.79 -5.51 7.05
CA VAL A 47 6.38 -5.32 5.66
C VAL A 47 5.34 -6.38 5.30
N LEU A 48 4.13 -5.93 5.02
CA LEU A 48 2.99 -6.80 4.71
C LEU A 48 2.86 -7.01 3.20
N ILE A 49 2.82 -8.27 2.79
CA ILE A 49 2.29 -8.70 1.50
C ILE A 49 0.78 -8.78 1.67
N ALA A 50 0.07 -7.73 1.25
CA ALA A 50 -1.36 -7.52 1.49
C ALA A 50 -2.21 -8.26 0.44
N ASP A 51 -2.17 -9.59 0.47
CA ASP A 51 -2.83 -10.48 -0.49
C ASP A 51 -4.36 -10.45 -0.39
N ASP A 52 -4.93 -10.44 0.83
CA ASP A 52 -6.38 -10.31 1.00
C ASP A 52 -6.89 -8.94 0.54
N GLN A 53 -6.16 -7.86 0.83
CA GLN A 53 -6.50 -6.53 0.31
C GLN A 53 -6.43 -6.51 -1.23
N ALA A 54 -5.49 -7.24 -1.84
CA ALA A 54 -5.41 -7.37 -3.29
C ALA A 54 -6.58 -8.15 -3.91
N LEU A 55 -7.23 -9.03 -3.16
CA LEU A 55 -8.45 -9.71 -3.61
C LEU A 55 -9.66 -8.77 -3.67
N THR A 56 -9.67 -7.66 -2.93
CA THR A 56 -10.78 -6.69 -2.97
C THR A 56 -11.00 -6.09 -4.36
N ASP A 57 -9.95 -6.04 -5.20
CA ASP A 57 -9.98 -5.54 -6.57
C ASP A 57 -9.52 -6.55 -7.65
N ASN A 58 -9.17 -7.79 -7.25
CA ASN A 58 -8.76 -8.87 -8.16
C ASN A 58 -9.45 -10.21 -7.82
N TRP A 59 -10.62 -10.20 -7.18
CA TRP A 59 -11.34 -11.42 -6.74
C TRP A 59 -11.62 -12.41 -7.88
N SER A 60 -11.76 -11.92 -9.12
CA SER A 60 -11.99 -12.75 -10.31
C SER A 60 -10.73 -13.47 -10.81
N ASN A 61 -9.54 -13.12 -10.30
CA ASN A 61 -8.27 -13.75 -10.65
C ASN A 61 -7.38 -13.96 -9.41
N PRO A 62 -7.75 -14.88 -8.50
CA PRO A 62 -6.97 -15.17 -7.29
C PRO A 62 -5.60 -15.78 -7.60
N GLN A 63 -5.48 -16.52 -8.72
CA GLN A 63 -4.20 -17.11 -9.13
C GLN A 63 -3.14 -16.04 -9.39
N LYS A 64 -3.52 -14.92 -10.02
CA LYS A 64 -2.64 -13.76 -10.19
C LYS A 64 -2.09 -13.25 -8.86
N ILE A 65 -2.90 -13.20 -7.81
CA ILE A 65 -2.44 -12.75 -6.49
C ILE A 65 -1.42 -13.74 -5.94
N ARG A 66 -1.75 -15.04 -5.98
CA ARG A 66 -0.87 -16.11 -5.49
C ARG A 66 0.49 -16.13 -6.19
N ASP A 67 0.50 -16.02 -7.53
CA ASP A 67 1.73 -16.02 -8.32
C ASP A 67 2.61 -14.81 -7.97
N ASN A 68 2.00 -13.65 -7.75
CA ASN A 68 2.72 -12.41 -7.47
C ASN A 68 3.17 -12.25 -6.01
N MET A 69 2.70 -13.09 -5.08
CA MET A 69 3.21 -13.07 -3.70
C MET A 69 4.69 -13.40 -3.66
N ILE A 70 5.11 -14.43 -4.41
CA ILE A 70 6.52 -14.84 -4.47
C ILE A 70 7.34 -13.77 -5.18
N GLU A 71 6.83 -13.21 -6.28
CA GLU A 71 7.52 -12.14 -7.03
C GLU A 71 7.77 -10.90 -6.15
N VAL A 72 6.76 -10.46 -5.38
CA VAL A 72 6.92 -9.33 -4.46
C VAL A 72 7.93 -9.64 -3.34
N ALA A 73 7.90 -10.85 -2.79
CA ALA A 73 8.87 -11.27 -1.79
C ALA A 73 10.30 -11.28 -2.38
N LEU A 74 10.48 -11.80 -3.59
CA LEU A 74 11.77 -11.78 -4.30
C LEU A 74 12.25 -10.36 -4.57
N ASP A 75 11.36 -9.47 -5.01
CA ASP A 75 11.68 -8.05 -5.24
C ASP A 75 12.06 -7.33 -3.93
N TYR A 76 11.44 -7.67 -2.79
CA TYR A 76 11.85 -7.14 -1.48
C TYR A 76 13.25 -7.58 -1.10
N LEU A 77 13.56 -8.87 -1.24
CA LEU A 77 14.88 -9.39 -0.91
C LEU A 77 15.96 -8.84 -1.85
N SER A 78 15.67 -8.73 -3.15
CA SER A 78 16.63 -8.29 -4.16
C SER A 78 17.07 -6.85 -4.00
N VAL A 79 16.20 -5.96 -3.50
CA VAL A 79 16.55 -4.57 -3.19
C VAL A 79 17.26 -4.40 -1.85
N GLY A 80 17.40 -5.49 -1.08
CA GLY A 80 18.16 -5.53 0.16
C GLY A 80 17.32 -5.45 1.44
N LEU A 81 16.00 -5.70 1.40
CA LEU A 81 15.27 -5.99 2.64
C LEU A 81 15.78 -7.29 3.25
N ASP A 82 16.19 -7.19 4.50
CA ASP A 82 16.87 -8.26 5.23
C ASP A 82 15.88 -8.90 6.22
N PRO A 83 15.50 -10.18 6.06
CA PRO A 83 14.59 -10.88 6.97
C PRO A 83 15.09 -10.97 8.41
N GLU A 84 16.38 -10.78 8.67
CA GLU A 84 16.93 -10.72 10.03
C GLU A 84 16.63 -9.38 10.72
N LYS A 85 16.30 -8.33 9.95
CA LYS A 85 16.01 -6.97 10.43
C LYS A 85 14.55 -6.54 10.22
N THR A 86 13.89 -7.13 9.24
CA THR A 86 12.55 -6.78 8.80
C THR A 86 11.67 -8.02 8.79
N THR A 87 10.54 -7.97 9.49
CA THR A 87 9.54 -9.04 9.42
C THR A 87 8.71 -8.89 8.16
N ILE A 88 8.83 -9.84 7.22
CA ILE A 88 7.98 -9.90 6.03
C ILE A 88 6.81 -10.84 6.32
N CYS A 89 5.59 -10.32 6.27
CA CYS A 89 4.37 -11.02 6.64
C CYS A 89 3.45 -11.21 5.44
N VAL A 90 2.71 -12.33 5.41
CA VAL A 90 1.60 -12.55 4.48
C VAL A 90 0.29 -12.26 5.20
N GLN A 91 -0.54 -11.36 4.67
CA GLN A 91 -1.76 -10.90 5.35
C GLN A 91 -2.74 -12.05 5.62
N SER A 92 -3.02 -12.89 4.62
CA SER A 92 -3.94 -14.02 4.75
C SER A 92 -3.49 -15.10 5.76
N ASN A 93 -2.20 -15.14 6.09
CA ASN A 93 -1.64 -16.06 7.07
C ASN A 93 -1.79 -15.57 8.52
N ILE A 94 -2.46 -14.43 8.75
CA ILE A 94 -2.70 -13.87 10.08
C ILE A 94 -4.22 -13.75 10.30
N PRO A 95 -4.92 -14.84 10.67
CA PRO A 95 -6.38 -14.84 10.82
C PRO A 95 -6.93 -13.82 11.83
N ALA A 96 -6.09 -13.38 12.77
CA ALA A 96 -6.44 -12.32 13.72
C ALA A 96 -6.77 -10.99 13.02
N LEU A 97 -6.21 -10.72 11.84
CA LEU A 97 -6.51 -9.53 11.05
C LEU A 97 -7.97 -9.52 10.57
N HIS A 98 -8.51 -10.68 10.17
CA HIS A 98 -9.92 -10.81 9.78
C HIS A 98 -10.86 -10.59 10.97
N ALA A 99 -10.51 -11.17 12.13
CA ALA A 99 -11.29 -10.98 13.35
C ALA A 99 -11.32 -9.51 13.79
N LEU A 100 -10.16 -8.83 13.78
CA LEU A 100 -10.08 -7.40 14.10
C LEU A 100 -10.85 -6.55 13.11
N THR A 101 -10.74 -6.84 11.81
CA THR A 101 -11.53 -6.18 10.76
C THR A 101 -13.03 -6.29 11.07
N PHE A 102 -13.51 -7.49 11.39
CA PHE A 102 -14.90 -7.71 11.77
C PHE A 102 -15.33 -6.86 12.96
N TYR A 103 -14.53 -6.80 14.02
CA TYR A 103 -14.85 -5.95 15.17
C TYR A 103 -14.87 -4.46 14.81
N TYR A 104 -13.89 -4.00 14.02
CA TYR A 104 -13.77 -2.60 13.62
C TYR A 104 -14.89 -2.15 12.68
N MET A 105 -15.49 -3.05 11.90
CA MET A 105 -16.66 -2.73 11.08
C MET A 105 -17.84 -2.21 11.91
N ASN A 106 -17.94 -2.58 13.20
CA ASN A 106 -18.98 -2.07 14.11
C ASN A 106 -18.67 -0.67 14.66
N LEU A 107 -17.47 -0.13 14.44
CA LEU A 107 -17.00 1.16 14.95
C LEU A 107 -17.01 2.27 13.89
N VAL A 108 -17.29 1.94 12.64
CA VAL A 108 -17.27 2.85 11.49
C VAL A 108 -18.61 2.78 10.77
N THR A 109 -19.10 3.92 10.30
CA THR A 109 -20.33 3.98 9.50
C THR A 109 -20.02 3.97 8.00
N THR A 110 -20.96 3.46 7.20
CA THR A 110 -20.86 3.50 5.74
C THR A 110 -20.77 4.93 5.20
N GLN A 111 -21.41 5.91 5.85
CA GLN A 111 -21.30 7.32 5.49
C GLN A 111 -19.89 7.87 5.72
N ARG A 112 -19.15 7.38 6.73
CA ARG A 112 -17.76 7.79 6.94
C ARG A 112 -16.85 7.20 5.86
N LEU A 113 -17.04 5.92 5.54
CA LEU A 113 -16.29 5.22 4.47
C LEU A 113 -16.51 5.88 3.10
N SER A 114 -17.75 6.21 2.75
CA SER A 114 -18.06 6.86 1.47
C SER A 114 -17.50 8.29 1.34
N ARG A 115 -17.07 8.91 2.44
CA ARG A 115 -16.41 10.22 2.43
C ARG A 115 -14.90 10.14 2.30
N ASN A 116 -14.31 8.95 2.35
CA ASN A 116 -12.87 8.79 2.17
C ASN A 116 -12.48 9.13 0.71
N PRO A 117 -11.68 10.20 0.47
CA PRO A 117 -11.33 10.64 -0.87
C PRO A 117 -10.43 9.65 -1.61
N THR A 118 -9.57 8.92 -0.90
CA THR A 118 -8.71 7.87 -1.48
C THR A 118 -9.56 6.76 -2.08
N VAL A 119 -10.51 6.23 -1.29
CA VAL A 119 -11.44 5.18 -1.75
C VAL A 119 -12.28 5.68 -2.93
N LYS A 120 -12.82 6.89 -2.87
CA LYS A 120 -13.60 7.48 -3.98
C LYS A 120 -12.79 7.57 -5.27
N ASN A 121 -11.57 8.08 -5.20
CA ASN A 121 -10.70 8.20 -6.36
C ASN A 121 -10.38 6.84 -6.96
N GLU A 122 -10.07 5.84 -6.13
CA GLU A 122 -9.80 4.48 -6.59
C GLU A 122 -11.05 3.80 -7.19
N MET A 123 -12.23 4.03 -6.62
CA MET A 123 -13.50 3.54 -7.18
C MET A 123 -13.71 4.07 -8.60
N THR A 124 -13.48 5.36 -8.82
CA THR A 124 -13.61 5.98 -10.15
C THR A 124 -12.59 5.40 -11.13
N LEU A 125 -11.33 5.27 -10.72
CA LEU A 125 -10.27 4.69 -11.58
C LEU A 125 -10.54 3.24 -11.98
N ARG A 126 -11.28 2.48 -11.16
CA ARG A 126 -11.63 1.07 -11.40
C ARG A 126 -12.97 0.87 -12.09
N GLY A 127 -13.69 1.96 -12.38
CA GLY A 127 -15.03 1.90 -12.96
C GLY A 127 -16.08 1.34 -12.00
N PHE A 128 -15.86 1.42 -10.68
CA PHE A 128 -16.86 1.04 -9.67
C PHE A 128 -17.86 2.17 -9.38
N SER A 129 -17.60 3.40 -9.86
CA SER A 129 -18.56 4.51 -9.78
C SER A 129 -19.45 4.52 -11.04
N SER A 130 -20.71 4.11 -10.91
CA SER A 130 -21.74 4.34 -11.92
C SER A 130 -22.31 5.76 -11.79
N THR A 131 -22.37 6.49 -12.89
CA THR A 131 -23.06 7.79 -12.98
C THR A 131 -24.46 7.70 -13.58
N GLU A 132 -24.93 6.56 -14.08
CA GLU A 132 -26.23 6.50 -14.76
C GLU A 132 -26.98 5.18 -14.53
N GLY A 133 -28.22 5.31 -14.01
CA GLY A 133 -29.28 4.30 -13.99
C GLY A 133 -29.04 3.13 -13.03
N GLU A 134 -29.64 3.16 -11.84
CA GLU A 134 -29.70 1.98 -10.96
C GLU A 134 -30.49 0.85 -11.64
N ASN A 135 -29.79 -0.20 -12.05
CA ASN A 135 -30.39 -1.49 -12.41
C ASN A 135 -29.60 -2.61 -11.72
N ASP A 136 -30.29 -3.60 -11.17
CA ASP A 136 -29.72 -4.71 -10.37
C ASP A 136 -28.68 -5.57 -11.13
N ASN A 137 -28.50 -5.32 -12.43
CA ASN A 137 -27.54 -6.00 -13.31
C ASN A 137 -26.23 -5.20 -13.54
N GLN A 138 -26.04 -4.05 -12.90
CA GLN A 138 -24.77 -3.31 -12.96
C GLN A 138 -23.70 -3.94 -12.05
N ALA A 139 -22.43 -3.80 -12.45
CA ALA A 139 -21.30 -4.15 -11.60
C ALA A 139 -21.28 -3.23 -10.37
N GLY A 140 -21.88 -3.69 -9.27
CA GLY A 140 -21.92 -2.96 -8.01
C GLY A 140 -20.54 -2.83 -7.38
N LEU A 141 -20.39 -1.84 -6.51
CA LEU A 141 -19.18 -1.64 -5.69
C LEU A 141 -18.95 -2.86 -4.79
N PRO A 142 -17.81 -3.57 -4.91
CA PRO A 142 -17.52 -4.70 -4.03
C PRO A 142 -17.48 -4.25 -2.57
N ALA A 143 -18.24 -4.90 -1.69
CA ALA A 143 -18.30 -4.56 -0.27
C ALA A 143 -16.91 -4.58 0.38
N GLY A 144 -16.10 -5.59 0.08
CA GLY A 144 -14.72 -5.69 0.57
C GLY A 144 -13.81 -4.55 0.08
N PHE A 145 -14.02 -4.05 -1.14
CA PHE A 145 -13.32 -2.87 -1.63
C PHE A 145 -13.81 -1.61 -0.90
N PHE A 146 -15.11 -1.46 -0.67
CA PHE A 146 -15.63 -0.32 0.07
C PHE A 146 -15.15 -0.27 1.52
N THR A 147 -14.94 -1.42 2.15
CA THR A 147 -14.55 -1.54 3.55
C THR A 147 -13.06 -1.79 3.78
N TYR A 148 -12.22 -1.86 2.74
CA TYR A 148 -10.77 -2.09 2.91
C TYR A 148 -10.07 -1.09 3.85
N PRO A 149 -10.52 0.18 4.02
CA PRO A 149 -9.92 1.04 5.04
C PRO A 149 -10.03 0.50 6.47
N VAL A 150 -11.07 -0.27 6.75
CA VAL A 150 -11.28 -0.91 8.05
C VAL A 150 -10.32 -2.09 8.23
N SER A 151 -10.09 -2.88 7.18
CA SER A 151 -9.11 -3.97 7.23
C SER A 151 -7.69 -3.44 7.32
N GLN A 152 -7.36 -2.36 6.61
CA GLN A 152 -6.06 -1.70 6.72
C GLN A 152 -5.83 -1.13 8.12
N ALA A 153 -6.87 -0.60 8.78
CA ALA A 153 -6.77 -0.22 10.19
C ALA A 153 -6.49 -1.42 11.10
N ALA A 154 -7.11 -2.58 10.84
CA ALA A 154 -6.83 -3.82 11.55
C ALA A 154 -5.39 -4.30 11.35
N ASP A 155 -4.85 -4.21 10.13
CA ASP A 155 -3.45 -4.48 9.85
C ASP A 155 -2.55 -3.58 10.72
N ILE A 156 -2.75 -2.26 10.69
CA ILE A 156 -1.92 -1.30 11.42
C ILE A 156 -1.96 -1.53 12.94
N THR A 157 -3.15 -1.71 13.51
CA THR A 157 -3.31 -1.80 14.96
C THR A 157 -2.91 -3.15 15.53
N ALA A 158 -3.06 -4.25 14.77
CA ALA A 158 -2.62 -5.58 15.20
C ALA A 158 -1.11 -5.64 15.46
N PHE A 159 -0.34 -4.96 14.62
CA PHE A 159 1.11 -4.82 14.77
C PHE A 159 1.50 -3.71 15.76
N LYS A 160 0.52 -2.99 16.34
CA LYS A 160 0.76 -1.80 17.18
C LYS A 160 1.67 -0.78 16.50
N ALA A 161 1.54 -0.63 15.18
CA ALA A 161 2.40 0.25 14.42
C ALA A 161 2.24 1.70 14.89
N THR A 162 3.35 2.32 15.27
CA THR A 162 3.40 3.74 15.62
C THR A 162 3.65 4.61 14.40
N THR A 163 4.14 4.03 13.31
CA THR A 163 4.57 4.78 12.13
C THR A 163 4.26 4.00 10.85
N VAL A 164 3.61 4.66 9.89
CA VAL A 164 3.17 4.06 8.64
C VAL A 164 3.75 4.88 7.47
N PRO A 165 4.82 4.38 6.81
CA PRO A 165 5.38 5.00 5.61
C PRO A 165 4.45 4.80 4.40
N VAL A 166 3.83 5.89 3.96
CA VAL A 166 2.90 5.94 2.82
C VAL A 166 2.95 7.31 2.13
N GLY A 167 2.36 7.41 0.94
CA GLY A 167 2.19 8.68 0.22
C GLY A 167 1.09 9.56 0.82
N GLU A 168 1.07 10.84 0.42
CA GLU A 168 0.05 11.82 0.85
C GLU A 168 -1.37 11.38 0.48
N ASP A 169 -1.53 10.65 -0.64
CA ASP A 169 -2.82 10.10 -1.06
C ASP A 169 -3.42 9.09 -0.06
N GLN A 170 -2.60 8.57 0.86
CA GLN A 170 -3.02 7.64 1.92
C GLN A 170 -3.26 8.32 3.27
N GLU A 171 -3.02 9.62 3.42
CA GLU A 171 -3.31 10.35 4.66
C GLU A 171 -4.77 10.15 5.15
N PRO A 172 -5.81 10.19 4.28
CA PRO A 172 -7.18 9.93 4.70
C PRO A 172 -7.40 8.53 5.28
N MET A 173 -6.62 7.53 4.84
CA MET A 173 -6.65 6.16 5.35
C MET A 173 -6.04 6.08 6.76
N ILE A 174 -4.93 6.78 6.98
CA ILE A 174 -4.30 6.87 8.30
C ILE A 174 -5.21 7.62 9.29
N GLU A 175 -5.86 8.69 8.85
CA GLU A 175 -6.82 9.39 9.71
C GLU A 175 -8.02 8.51 10.08
N GLN A 176 -8.55 7.75 9.13
CA GLN A 176 -9.61 6.77 9.41
C GLN A 176 -9.15 5.69 10.40
N THR A 177 -7.88 5.27 10.34
CA THR A 177 -7.28 4.37 11.33
C THR A 177 -7.23 5.00 12.72
N ARG A 178 -6.80 6.27 12.84
CA ARG A 178 -6.79 6.99 14.12
C ARG A 178 -8.20 7.17 14.70
N GLU A 179 -9.20 7.42 13.86
CA GLU A 179 -10.59 7.47 14.30
C GLU A 179 -11.06 6.13 14.88
N ILE A 180 -10.75 5.00 14.23
CA ILE A 180 -11.06 3.66 14.73
C ILE A 180 -10.37 3.41 16.07
N VAL A 181 -9.08 3.75 16.19
CA VAL A 181 -8.30 3.64 17.43
C VAL A 181 -8.98 4.41 18.58
N ARG A 182 -9.27 5.70 18.35
CA ARG A 182 -9.96 6.56 19.35
C ARG A 182 -11.33 6.01 19.71
N LYS A 183 -12.09 5.55 18.72
CA LYS A 183 -13.43 4.98 18.93
C LYS A 183 -13.37 3.69 19.73
N PHE A 184 -12.45 2.79 19.43
CA PHE A 184 -12.26 1.55 20.19
C PHE A 184 -11.88 1.83 21.64
N ASN A 185 -10.82 2.61 21.85
CA ASN A 185 -10.30 2.92 23.19
C ASN A 185 -11.36 3.61 24.07
N SER A 186 -12.12 4.56 23.50
CA SER A 186 -13.22 5.22 24.23
C SER A 186 -14.43 4.30 24.46
N THR A 187 -14.83 3.49 23.47
CA THR A 187 -16.01 2.61 23.57
C THR A 187 -15.81 1.51 24.62
N TYR A 188 -14.61 0.95 24.70
CA TYR A 188 -14.29 -0.14 25.62
C TYR A 188 -13.57 0.34 26.90
N ASN A 189 -13.44 1.66 27.08
CA ASN A 189 -12.76 2.29 28.22
C ASN A 189 -11.38 1.69 28.50
N CYS A 190 -10.54 1.61 27.47
CA CYS A 190 -9.23 0.99 27.53
C CYS A 190 -8.18 1.81 26.76
N ASP A 191 -6.90 1.54 27.02
CA ASP A 191 -5.76 2.14 26.31
C ASP A 191 -4.90 1.02 25.72
N VAL A 192 -5.42 0.37 24.67
CA VAL A 192 -4.82 -0.83 24.08
C VAL A 192 -4.30 -0.57 22.67
N LEU A 193 -5.08 0.15 21.86
CA LEU A 193 -4.71 0.47 20.49
C LEU A 193 -3.88 1.75 20.44
N VAL A 194 -2.89 1.77 19.56
CA VAL A 194 -1.95 2.88 19.39
C VAL A 194 -2.32 3.68 18.15
N GLU A 195 -2.36 5.01 18.26
CA GLU A 195 -2.54 5.88 17.10
C GLU A 195 -1.26 5.89 16.27
N PRO A 196 -1.32 5.54 14.97
CA PRO A 196 -0.17 5.59 14.08
C PRO A 196 0.12 7.02 13.61
N ASP A 197 1.38 7.33 13.36
CA ASP A 197 1.81 8.50 12.62
C ASP A 197 2.13 8.17 11.16
N ILE A 198 1.83 9.11 10.26
CA ILE A 198 2.23 8.99 8.85
C ILE A 198 3.70 9.39 8.71
N LEU A 199 4.47 8.59 7.96
CA LEU A 199 5.83 8.96 7.54
C LEU A 199 5.82 9.26 6.05
N LEU A 200 5.77 10.56 5.72
CA LEU A 200 5.79 11.02 4.34
C LEU A 200 7.20 10.94 3.73
N PRO A 201 7.33 10.68 2.41
CA PRO A 201 8.59 10.78 1.70
C PRO A 201 9.16 12.20 1.76
N SER A 202 10.48 12.35 1.88
CA SER A 202 11.11 13.66 2.02
C SER A 202 11.26 14.42 0.70
N ASN A 203 11.26 13.72 -0.44
CA ASN A 203 11.55 14.31 -1.76
C ASN A 203 10.35 14.23 -2.72
N GLU A 204 10.12 15.28 -3.52
CA GLU A 204 9.08 15.30 -4.57
C GLU A 204 9.25 14.19 -5.62
N THR A 205 10.48 13.83 -5.98
CA THR A 205 10.77 12.76 -6.94
C THR A 205 10.35 11.38 -6.43
N GLN A 206 10.32 11.17 -5.10
CA GLN A 206 9.78 9.96 -4.47
C GLN A 206 8.25 9.89 -4.56
N ARG A 207 7.57 11.03 -4.79
CA ARG A 207 6.11 11.06 -4.89
C ARG A 207 5.61 10.60 -6.25
N ARG A 208 6.38 10.81 -7.34
CA ARG A 208 5.95 10.44 -8.70
C ARG A 208 7.11 10.27 -9.70
N LEU A 209 7.64 9.06 -9.80
CA LEU A 209 8.59 8.71 -10.88
C LEU A 209 7.84 8.63 -12.23
N PRO A 210 8.27 9.36 -13.27
CA PRO A 210 7.68 9.26 -14.59
C PRO A 210 7.94 7.89 -15.22
N GLY A 211 7.01 7.43 -16.07
CA GLY A 211 7.19 6.25 -16.90
C GLY A 211 8.17 6.50 -18.05
N THR A 212 8.49 5.46 -18.81
CA THR A 212 9.34 5.56 -20.01
C THR A 212 8.76 6.47 -21.09
N ASP A 213 7.48 6.80 -21.01
CA ASP A 213 6.75 7.70 -21.92
C ASP A 213 6.85 9.19 -21.54
N GLY A 214 7.43 9.53 -20.40
CA GLY A 214 7.63 10.91 -19.93
C GLY A 214 6.37 11.68 -19.51
N LYS A 215 5.17 11.09 -19.62
CA LYS A 215 3.88 11.79 -19.42
C LYS A 215 3.23 11.44 -18.09
N ALA A 216 3.13 10.15 -17.81
CA ALA A 216 2.37 9.64 -16.68
C ALA A 216 3.29 9.08 -15.59
N LYS A 217 2.72 8.82 -14.41
CA LYS A 217 3.40 8.03 -13.39
C LYS A 217 3.69 6.64 -13.96
N MET A 218 4.85 6.08 -13.65
CA MET A 218 5.16 4.69 -14.01
C MET A 218 4.09 3.75 -13.45
N SER A 219 3.39 3.02 -14.34
CA SER A 219 2.27 2.13 -14.00
C SER A 219 2.23 0.91 -14.90
N LYS A 220 1.98 -0.26 -14.30
CA LYS A 220 1.85 -1.54 -15.01
C LYS A 220 0.78 -1.49 -16.10
N SER A 221 -0.35 -0.83 -15.82
CA SER A 221 -1.47 -0.72 -16.75
C SER A 221 -1.16 0.10 -18.00
N LEU A 222 -0.17 1.02 -17.91
CA LEU A 222 0.24 1.86 -19.03
C LEU A 222 1.38 1.23 -19.85
N GLY A 223 1.93 0.09 -19.42
CA GLY A 223 3.05 -0.57 -20.09
C GLY A 223 4.35 0.26 -20.11
N ASN A 224 4.44 1.31 -19.29
CA ASN A 224 5.56 2.27 -19.28
C ASN A 224 6.56 2.00 -18.13
N CYS A 225 6.65 0.75 -17.68
CA CYS A 225 7.47 0.32 -16.53
C CYS A 225 8.82 -0.26 -16.94
N ILE A 226 9.84 0.04 -16.13
CA ILE A 226 11.08 -0.73 -16.03
C ILE A 226 10.97 -1.57 -14.76
N TYR A 227 10.88 -2.89 -14.90
CA TYR A 227 10.77 -3.83 -13.78
C TYR A 227 12.14 -4.05 -13.13
N LEU A 228 12.15 -4.37 -11.84
CA LEU A 228 13.40 -4.66 -11.12
C LEU A 228 14.10 -5.92 -11.64
N SER A 229 13.31 -6.84 -12.18
CA SER A 229 13.75 -8.11 -12.78
C SER A 229 13.90 -8.07 -14.30
N ASP A 230 13.83 -6.89 -14.95
CA ASP A 230 14.13 -6.79 -16.38
C ASP A 230 15.60 -7.18 -16.63
N ASP A 231 15.85 -8.05 -17.61
CA ASP A 231 17.21 -8.37 -18.05
C ASP A 231 17.89 -7.18 -18.74
N GLU A 232 19.22 -7.23 -18.86
CA GLU A 232 20.02 -6.14 -19.44
C GLU A 232 19.55 -5.72 -20.84
N LYS A 233 19.16 -6.68 -21.70
CA LYS A 233 18.72 -6.39 -23.06
C LYS A 233 17.36 -5.69 -23.05
N THR A 234 16.43 -6.16 -22.22
CA THR A 234 15.11 -5.54 -22.02
C THR A 234 15.26 -4.14 -21.46
N LEU A 235 16.08 -3.96 -20.43
CA LEU A 235 16.38 -2.66 -19.83
C LEU A 235 16.95 -1.69 -20.86
N LYS A 236 17.99 -2.10 -21.60
CA LYS A 236 18.61 -1.27 -22.65
C LYS A 236 17.59 -0.83 -23.70
N THR A 237 16.72 -1.75 -24.13
CA THR A 237 15.66 -1.44 -25.10
C THR A 237 14.69 -0.40 -24.55
N LYS A 238 14.23 -0.56 -23.31
CA LYS A 238 13.32 0.39 -22.66
C LYS A 238 13.96 1.77 -22.49
N VAL A 239 15.20 1.82 -22.00
CA VAL A 239 15.95 3.07 -21.78
C VAL A 239 16.20 3.81 -23.10
N MET A 240 16.66 3.11 -24.13
CA MET A 240 16.91 3.72 -25.45
C MET A 240 15.62 4.19 -26.14
N GLY A 241 14.48 3.61 -25.80
CA GLY A 241 13.15 4.02 -26.27
C GLY A 241 12.45 5.05 -25.39
N MET A 242 13.10 5.57 -24.34
CA MET A 242 12.47 6.54 -23.45
C MET A 242 12.22 7.87 -24.17
N TYR A 243 11.08 8.48 -23.84
CA TYR A 243 10.81 9.85 -24.24
C TYR A 243 11.84 10.80 -23.62
N THR A 244 12.40 11.67 -24.45
CA THR A 244 13.35 12.70 -24.03
C THR A 244 12.78 14.08 -24.33
N ASP A 245 13.20 14.71 -25.42
CA ASP A 245 12.72 16.02 -25.89
C ASP A 245 12.52 15.93 -27.42
N PRO A 246 11.28 16.13 -27.93
CA PRO A 246 11.01 16.10 -29.37
C PRO A 246 11.70 17.23 -30.14
N THR A 247 12.17 18.27 -29.44
CA THR A 247 12.89 19.40 -30.02
C THR A 247 14.41 19.29 -29.91
N HIS A 248 14.92 18.15 -29.42
CA HIS A 248 16.35 17.94 -29.28
C HIS A 248 17.05 18.01 -30.64
N ILE A 249 17.90 19.03 -30.82
CA ILE A 249 18.72 19.19 -32.02
C ILE A 249 19.80 18.11 -32.00
N ASN A 250 19.82 17.24 -33.01
CA ASN A 250 20.92 16.33 -33.25
C ASN A 250 22.05 17.13 -33.92
N ILE A 251 23.06 17.51 -33.15
CA ILE A 251 24.30 18.05 -33.72
C ILE A 251 25.08 16.85 -34.28
N ALA A 252 25.16 16.78 -35.61
CA ALA A 252 25.90 15.76 -36.34
C ALA A 252 27.42 15.94 -36.22
#